data_AF-A0A0E9N1W0-F1
#
_entry.id   AF-A0A0E9N1W0-F1
#
_cell.length_a   1.000
_cell.length_b   1.000
_cell.length_c   1.000
_cell.angle_alpha   90.00
_cell.angle_beta   90.00
_cell.angle_gamma   90.00
#
_symmetry.space_group_name_H-M   'P 1'
#
loop_
_entity.id
_entity.type
_entity.pdbx_description
1 polymer ?
#
loop_
_entity_poly.entity_id
_entity_poly.type
_entity_poly.pdbx_seq_one_letter_code
_entity_poly.pdbx_strand_id
1 'polypeptide(L)' 'MVLPYTSYAGDKPNTIAFIPMTGKILVSRFTHDNSNSVNLSTLLQYRYVIIPGGVAARAAKLNIDWTNYEAAMHFIGTQE' A
#
# COMPACT_ATOMS: atom_id res chain seq x y z
N MET A 1 7.88 -3.79 -5.90
CA MET A 1 7.74 -4.62 -4.68
C MET A 1 8.22 -3.77 -3.51
N VAL A 2 7.31 -3.32 -2.64
CA VAL A 2 7.67 -2.44 -1.51
C VAL A 2 8.11 -3.34 -0.35
N LEU A 3 9.35 -3.15 0.11
CA LEU A 3 9.85 -3.87 1.28
C LEU A 3 9.07 -3.35 2.52
N PRO A 4 8.64 -4.23 3.44
CA PRO A 4 8.01 -3.79 4.68
C PRO A 4 8.88 -2.79 5.43
N TYR A 5 8.28 -1.75 6.01
CA TYR A 5 9.05 -0.74 6.75
C TYR A 5 9.46 -1.30 8.12
N THR A 6 10.73 -1.64 8.26
CA THR A 6 11.34 -2.06 9.52
C THR A 6 11.74 -0.84 10.34
N SER A 7 11.40 -0.83 11.63
CA SER A 7 11.70 0.25 12.55
C SER A 7 11.97 -0.25 13.96
N TYR A 8 12.32 0.65 14.87
CA TYR A 8 12.52 0.36 16.29
C TYR A 8 11.54 1.21 17.11
N ALA A 9 10.68 0.56 17.89
CA ALA A 9 9.66 1.22 18.70
C ALA A 9 9.22 0.29 19.86
N GLY A 10 8.89 0.86 21.02
CA GLY A 10 8.56 0.07 22.21
C GLY A 10 9.71 -0.85 22.65
N ASP A 11 10.95 -0.34 22.52
CA ASP A 11 12.20 -1.04 22.84
C ASP A 11 12.41 -2.37 22.08
N LYS A 12 11.76 -2.50 20.92
CA LYS A 12 11.84 -3.70 20.10
C LYS A 12 11.94 -3.38 18.61
N PRO A 13 12.76 -4.13 17.85
CA PRO A 13 12.71 -4.09 16.40
C PRO A 13 11.36 -4.65 15.91
N ASN A 14 10.75 -3.96 14.95
CA ASN A 14 9.41 -4.27 14.46
C ASN A 14 9.26 -3.93 12.98
N THR A 15 8.24 -4.52 12.35
CA THR A 15 7.88 -4.27 10.97
C THR A 15 6.47 -3.72 10.89
N ILE A 16 6.29 -2.61 10.19
CA ILE A 16 4.95 -2.11 9.81
C ILE A 16 4.55 -2.77 8.50
N ALA A 17 3.39 -3.43 8.52
CA ALA A 17 2.77 -4.07 7.37
C ALA A 17 1.36 -3.51 7.16
N PHE A 18 0.79 -3.78 5.99
CA PHE A 18 -0.58 -3.40 5.69
C PHE A 18 -1.29 -4.50 4.92
N ILE A 19 -2.61 -4.58 5.12
CA ILE A 19 -3.49 -5.48 4.40
C ILE A 19 -4.61 -4.62 3.79
N PRO A 20 -4.71 -4.53 2.45
CA PRO A 20 -5.85 -3.88 1.83
C PRO A 20 -7.11 -4.71 2.05
N MET A 21 -8.18 -4.07 2.50
CA MET A 21 -9.51 -4.66 2.68
C MET A 21 -10.54 -3.82 1.92
N THR A 22 -11.74 -4.35 1.72
CA THR A 22 -12.83 -3.59 1.12
C THR A 22 -13.13 -2.34 1.96
N GLY A 23 -12.93 -1.16 1.38
CA GLY A 23 -13.20 0.15 2.00
C GLY A 23 -12.20 0.62 3.05
N LYS A 24 -11.13 -0.12 3.34
CA LYS A 24 -10.11 0.30 4.33
C LYS A 24 -8.76 -0.38 4.11
N ILE A 25 -7.69 0.25 4.57
CA ILE A 25 -6.36 -0.36 4.66
C ILE A 25 -6.08 -0.61 6.14
N LEU A 26 -5.92 -1.87 6.52
CA LEU A 26 -5.52 -2.22 7.88
C LEU A 26 -4.00 -2.12 7.96
N VAL A 27 -3.49 -1.19 8.76
CA VAL A 27 -2.07 -1.06 9.06
C VAL A 27 -1.79 -1.72 10.41
N SER A 28 -0.77 -2.57 10.47
CA SER A 28 -0.38 -3.29 11.67
C SER A 28 1.13 -3.25 11.86
N ARG A 29 1.57 -3.46 13.11
CA ARG A 29 2.98 -3.53 13.49
C ARG A 29 3.23 -4.80 14.29
N PHE A 30 4.26 -5.55 13.89
CA PHE A 30 4.66 -6.80 14.54
C PHE A 30 6.10 -6.71 15.02
N THR A 31 6.38 -7.12 16.24
CA THR A 31 7.76 -7.24 16.73
C THR A 31 8.43 -8.46 16.12
N HIS A 32 9.73 -8.38 15.88
CA HIS A 32 10.49 -9.50 15.29
C HIS A 32 10.63 -10.70 16.24
N ASP A 33 10.45 -10.46 17.53
CA ASP A 33 10.50 -11.48 18.58
C ASP A 33 9.13 -12.12 18.88
N ASN A 34 8.07 -11.74 18.13
CA ASN A 34 6.70 -12.22 18.32
C ASN A 34 6.16 -12.06 19.76
N SER A 35 6.72 -11.15 20.55
CA SER A 35 6.36 -10.97 21.95
C SER A 35 5.05 -10.20 22.14
N ASN A 36 4.76 -9.21 21.29
CA ASN A 36 3.50 -8.47 21.27
C ASN A 36 3.43 -7.50 20.08
N SER A 37 2.23 -6.97 19.80
CA SER A 37 2.07 -5.83 18.91
C SER A 37 2.43 -4.54 19.63
N VAL A 38 3.22 -3.67 18.97
CA VAL A 38 3.51 -2.32 19.48
C VAL A 38 2.50 -1.35 18.88
N ASN A 39 1.89 -0.51 19.71
CA ASN A 39 0.91 0.48 19.25
C ASN A 39 1.50 1.40 18.16
N LEU A 40 0.66 1.74 17.17
CA LEU A 40 0.99 2.72 16.15
C LEU A 40 0.76 4.12 16.73
N SER A 41 1.81 4.94 16.75
CA SER A 41 1.72 6.32 17.23
C SER A 41 0.89 7.17 16.26
N THR A 42 0.11 8.11 16.79
CA THR A 42 -0.62 9.12 16.02
C THR A 42 0.29 10.13 15.32
N LEU A 43 1.58 10.17 15.68
CA LEU A 43 2.59 11.02 15.03
C LEU A 43 3.07 10.44 13.68
N LEU A 44 2.76 9.18 13.38
CA LEU A 44 3.18 8.53 12.14
C LEU A 44 2.30 8.99 10.97
N GLN A 45 2.94 9.43 9.89
CA GLN A 45 2.27 9.79 8.64
C GLN A 45 2.38 8.64 7.64
N TYR A 46 1.25 8.30 7.01
CA TYR A 46 1.17 7.23 6.01
C TYR A 46 0.78 7.81 4.65
N ARG A 47 1.48 7.38 3.61
CA ARG A 47 1.08 7.59 2.22
C ARG A 47 0.88 6.22 1.59
N TYR A 48 -0.29 5.98 1.03
CA TYR A 48 -0.59 4.76 0.29
C TYR A 48 -0.94 5.10 -1.16
N VAL A 49 -0.56 4.21 -2.08
CA VAL A 49 -0.93 4.29 -3.49
C VAL A 49 -1.69 3.02 -3.82
N ILE A 50 -2.97 3.17 -4.15
CA ILE A 50 -3.79 2.04 -4.63
C ILE A 50 -3.56 1.97 -6.13
N ILE A 51 -2.85 0.94 -6.57
CA ILE A 51 -2.68 0.65 -7.98
C ILE A 51 -3.78 -0.34 -8.36
N PRO A 52 -4.79 0.06 -9.15
CA PRO A 52 -5.83 -0.85 -9.59
C PRO A 52 -5.20 -1.88 -10.55
N GLY A 53 -5.11 -3.13 -10.10
CA GLY A 53 -4.54 -4.24 -10.88
C GLY A 53 -5.59 -5.29 -11.26
N GLY A 54 -5.40 -5.95 -12.40
CA GLY A 54 -6.22 -7.09 -12.84
C GLY A 54 -7.37 -6.77 -13.80
N VAL A 55 -8.12 -7.80 -14.21
CA VAL A 55 -9.24 -7.70 -15.17
C VAL A 55 -10.33 -6.73 -14.67
N ALA A 56 -10.56 -6.66 -13.36
CA ALA A 56 -11.53 -5.75 -12.76
C ALA A 56 -11.12 -4.26 -12.84
N ALA A 57 -9.83 -3.95 -12.77
CA ALA A 57 -9.31 -2.59 -13.01
C ALA A 57 -9.47 -2.18 -14.49
N ARG A 58 -9.30 -3.14 -15.40
CA ARG A 58 -9.53 -2.95 -16.85
C ARG A 58 -11.02 -2.79 -17.19
N ALA A 59 -11.90 -3.44 -16.43
CA ALA A 59 -13.35 -3.41 -16.63
C ALA A 59 -14.01 -2.20 -15.94
N ALA A 60 -13.40 -1.64 -14.89
CA ALA A 60 -13.90 -0.50 -14.15
C ALA A 60 -13.63 0.82 -14.90
N LYS A 61 -14.45 1.04 -15.94
CA LYS A 61 -15.10 2.32 -16.20
C LYS A 61 -14.43 3.38 -17.09
N LEU A 62 -13.48 3.06 -17.94
CA LEU A 62 -13.12 3.93 -19.07
C LEU A 62 -12.74 3.04 -20.26
N ASN A 63 -13.24 3.37 -21.47
CA ASN A 63 -12.82 2.79 -22.76
C ASN A 63 -11.36 3.16 -23.06
N ILE A 64 -10.45 2.86 -22.13
CA ILE A 64 -9.03 3.08 -22.29
C ILE A 64 -8.52 1.89 -23.08
N ASP A 65 -7.95 2.20 -24.22
CA ASP A 65 -7.16 1.23 -24.97
C ASP A 65 -5.89 0.94 -24.18
N TRP A 66 -5.88 -0.19 -23.48
CA TRP A 66 -4.74 -0.67 -22.70
C TRP A 66 -3.52 -1.05 -23.55
N THR A 67 -3.65 -1.10 -24.87
CA THR A 67 -2.53 -1.29 -25.80
C THR A 67 -1.88 0.04 -26.22
N ASN A 68 -2.56 1.16 -25.99
CA ASN A 68 -2.02 2.50 -26.21
C ASN A 68 -1.27 2.98 -24.97
N TYR A 69 0.05 3.12 -25.12
CA TYR A 69 0.97 3.50 -24.04
C TYR A 69 0.61 4.85 -23.40
N GLU A 70 0.25 5.86 -24.20
CA GLU A 70 -0.07 7.20 -23.68
C GLU A 70 -1.40 7.21 -22.91
N ALA A 71 -2.39 6.47 -23.40
CA ALA A 71 -3.68 6.34 -22.72
C ALA A 71 -3.55 5.62 -21.37
N ALA A 72 -2.68 4.61 -21.29
CA ALA A 72 -2.36 3.92 -20.05
C ALA A 72 -1.61 4.83 -19.06
N MET A 73 -0.63 5.61 -19.52
CA MET A 73 0.10 6.56 -18.68
C MET A 73 -0.81 7.62 -18.04
N HIS A 74 -1.67 8.26 -18.85
CA HIS A 74 -2.57 9.31 -18.37
C HIS A 74 -3.57 8.78 -17.32
N PHE A 75 -4.00 7.53 -17.44
CA PHE A 75 -4.87 6.89 -16.43
C PHE A 75 -4.14 6.53 -15.14
N ILE A 76 -2.90 6.06 -15.23
CA ILE A 76 -2.11 5.64 -14.07
C ILE A 76 -1.54 6.86 -13.32
N GLY A 77 -1.48 8.03 -13.96
CA GLY A 77 -1.07 9.29 -13.33
C GLY A 77 0.44 9.40 -13.12
N THR A 78 1.24 8.62 -13.84
CA THR A 78 2.69 8.77 -13.89
C THR A 78 3.04 9.82 -14.95
N GLN A 79 3.11 11.08 -14.53
CA GLN A 79 3.72 12.13 -15.31
C GLN A 79 5.24 12.05 -15.05
N GLU A 80 6.03 11.77 -16.08
CA GLU A 80 7.46 12.12 -16.07
C GLU A 80 7.64 13.59 -16.43
#